data_AF-A0A7C6U5T9-F1
#
_entry.id   AF-A0A7C6U5T9-F1
#
_cell.length_a   1.000
_cell.length_b   1.000
_cell.length_c   1.000
_cell.angle_alpha   90.00
_cell.angle_beta   90.00
_cell.angle_gamma   90.00
#
_symmetry.space_group_name_H-M   'P 1'
#
loop_
_entity.id
_entity.type
_entity.pdbx_description
1 polymer ?
#
loop_
_entity_poly.entity_id
_entity_poly.type
_entity_poly.pdbx_seq_one_letter_code
_entity_poly.pdbx_strand_id
1 'polypeptide(L)'
;MLNIYFDNVLIDNDAYAELTNDYKLFNDSFYLGSTASNTFKLKILKSEVSSHPTNVKIEDDNTTFHLIVDKVEEEKGFFNYYLVDKMVDFNFGYDAKPLIDSKLELEEDCYLSDILEDMCLKANVELDYTLTNNIIVSWYDSRIQAREYLSFIAELEGGYACIDELGKLTIKQHKQASKKTISADEVSELIIGEKKKITRVVYDNGVVKYEFGDAVGNTLYLNQNNVFITDESVVENIYNKIVNFEFYTLTVPNSLIDSSIKAGDVITFVDDTSEYPTIAQYSSSYGGGWVGSYDFNINTEKQEETQILGLYDSVLSIRTEIDRTNAELKITAEKITDLTDFIKEVNNQGDLIELPNTPKSNGAIRELTIKNFQLMELYPGMTYPSGFVY
;
A
#
# COMPACT_ATOMS: atom_id res chain seq x y z
N MET A 1 15.54 12.23 -24.69
CA MET A 1 15.63 10.99 -25.49
C MET A 1 15.36 9.82 -24.55
N LEU A 2 14.43 8.93 -24.90
CA LEU A 2 14.10 7.76 -24.07
C LEU A 2 15.10 6.63 -24.36
N ASN A 3 15.63 5.99 -23.33
CA ASN A 3 16.42 4.77 -23.43
C ASN A 3 15.82 3.70 -22.51
N ILE A 4 15.63 2.49 -23.02
CA ILE A 4 15.08 1.36 -22.26
C ILE A 4 16.14 0.26 -22.20
N TYR A 5 16.41 -0.22 -21.00
CA TYR A 5 17.38 -1.28 -20.74
C TYR A 5 16.70 -2.51 -20.13
N PHE A 6 16.96 -3.68 -20.70
CA PHE A 6 16.60 -4.99 -20.15
C PHE A 6 17.83 -5.64 -19.53
N ASP A 7 17.81 -5.84 -18.21
CA ASP A 7 18.96 -6.35 -17.44
C ASP A 7 20.29 -5.66 -17.81
N ASN A 8 20.25 -4.32 -17.91
CA ASN A 8 21.35 -3.43 -18.31
C ASN A 8 21.76 -3.48 -19.79
N VAL A 9 21.03 -4.19 -20.64
CA VAL A 9 21.23 -4.19 -22.10
C VAL A 9 20.26 -3.21 -22.74
N LEU A 10 20.79 -2.21 -23.44
CA LEU A 10 19.98 -1.25 -24.19
C LEU A 10 19.20 -1.97 -25.29
N ILE A 11 17.88 -1.74 -25.33
CA ILE A 11 17.01 -2.19 -26.42
C ILE A 11 16.99 -1.11 -27.50
N ASP A 12 16.79 -1.52 -28.74
CA ASP A 12 16.48 -0.59 -29.82
C ASP A 12 15.25 0.26 -29.48
N ASN A 13 15.38 1.57 -29.63
CA ASN A 13 14.29 2.51 -29.39
C ASN A 13 13.15 2.35 -30.41
N ASP A 14 13.40 1.74 -31.57
CA ASP A 14 12.35 1.41 -32.53
C ASP A 14 11.59 0.12 -32.15
N ALA A 15 12.04 -0.61 -31.11
CA ALA A 15 11.42 -1.86 -30.67
C ALA A 15 10.19 -1.67 -29.78
N TYR A 16 10.08 -0.54 -29.07
CA TYR A 16 8.92 -0.27 -28.21
C TYR A 16 7.80 0.39 -29.00
N ALA A 17 6.58 -0.09 -28.77
CA ALA A 17 5.38 0.41 -29.44
C ALA A 17 4.53 1.32 -28.54
N GLU A 18 4.56 1.07 -27.23
CA GLU A 18 3.75 1.80 -26.25
C GLU A 18 4.44 1.75 -24.89
N LEU A 19 4.45 2.88 -24.20
CA LEU A 19 4.91 3.00 -22.83
C LEU A 19 3.94 3.89 -22.06
N THR A 20 3.29 3.34 -21.04
CA THR A 20 2.42 4.08 -20.13
C THR A 20 2.92 4.01 -18.70
N ASN A 21 2.61 5.01 -17.91
CA ASN A 21 2.95 5.12 -16.51
C ASN A 21 1.75 5.58 -15.69
N ASP A 22 1.44 4.87 -14.62
CA ASP A 22 0.41 5.27 -13.65
C ASP A 22 1.03 5.29 -12.25
N TYR A 23 0.90 6.44 -11.59
CA TYR A 23 1.40 6.61 -10.23
C TYR A 23 0.41 7.42 -9.37
N LYS A 24 -0.23 6.72 -8.44
CA LYS A 24 -1.23 7.25 -7.52
C LYS A 24 -0.94 6.75 -6.10
N LEU A 25 -0.98 7.66 -5.13
CA LEU A 25 -0.79 7.36 -3.70
C LEU A 25 -2.12 7.07 -2.98
N PHE A 26 -3.21 7.64 -3.49
CA PHE A 26 -4.53 7.68 -2.85
C PHE A 26 -5.61 7.28 -3.85
N ASN A 27 -6.50 6.40 -3.42
CA ASN A 27 -7.70 6.04 -4.16
C ASN A 27 -8.91 6.84 -3.65
N ASP A 28 -9.16 6.79 -2.34
CA ASP A 28 -10.40 7.31 -1.77
C ASP A 28 -10.22 8.54 -0.89
N SER A 29 -9.21 8.58 -0.03
CA SER A 29 -9.01 9.69 0.91
C SER A 29 -7.54 10.00 1.11
N PHE A 30 -7.24 11.22 1.58
CA PHE A 30 -5.90 11.60 1.99
C PHE A 30 -5.57 10.97 3.34
N TYR A 31 -4.45 10.26 3.40
CA TYR A 31 -3.90 9.68 4.62
C TYR A 31 -2.37 9.78 4.61
N LEU A 32 -1.73 9.52 5.74
CA LEU A 32 -0.26 9.46 5.83
C LEU A 32 0.20 8.00 5.79
N GLY A 33 1.43 7.76 5.37
CA GLY A 33 1.99 6.42 5.31
C GLY A 33 1.74 5.70 3.98
N SER A 34 1.35 6.40 2.92
CA SER A 34 1.23 5.75 1.60
C SER A 34 2.56 5.12 1.19
N THR A 35 2.49 3.89 0.68
CA THR A 35 3.64 3.11 0.17
C THR A 35 3.37 2.63 -1.25
N ALA A 36 2.61 3.39 -2.05
CA ALA A 36 2.20 2.97 -3.38
C ALA A 36 3.40 2.78 -4.33
N SER A 37 3.30 1.76 -5.18
CA SER A 37 4.30 1.47 -6.21
C SER A 37 4.04 2.31 -7.45
N ASN A 38 5.11 2.79 -8.08
CA ASN A 38 5.06 3.37 -9.41
C ASN A 38 4.95 2.25 -10.46
N THR A 39 3.97 2.33 -11.37
CA THR A 39 3.67 1.24 -12.31
C THR A 39 3.80 1.67 -13.75
N PHE A 40 4.31 0.78 -14.61
CA PHE A 40 4.42 1.01 -16.04
C PHE A 40 3.89 -0.17 -16.83
N LYS A 41 3.42 0.12 -18.03
CA LYS A 41 3.14 -0.90 -19.05
C LYS A 41 4.00 -0.60 -20.27
N LEU A 42 4.81 -1.57 -20.67
CA LEU A 42 5.72 -1.47 -21.80
C LEU A 42 5.39 -2.54 -22.84
N LYS A 43 5.10 -2.10 -24.06
CA LYS A 43 4.82 -2.99 -25.21
C LYS A 43 6.04 -3.05 -26.13
N ILE A 44 6.65 -4.22 -26.29
CA ILE A 44 7.87 -4.45 -27.09
C ILE A 44 7.62 -5.48 -28.20
N LEU A 45 8.25 -5.28 -29.36
CA LEU A 45 8.30 -6.27 -30.45
C LEU A 45 9.00 -7.56 -30.03
N LYS A 46 8.37 -8.72 -30.29
CA LYS A 46 8.94 -10.03 -29.91
C LYS A 46 10.29 -10.32 -30.56
N SER A 47 10.52 -9.83 -31.79
CA SER A 47 11.77 -10.08 -32.51
C SER A 47 12.99 -9.51 -31.80
N GLU A 48 12.79 -8.48 -30.99
CA GLU A 48 13.83 -7.74 -30.28
C GLU A 48 14.08 -8.26 -28.86
N VAL A 49 13.31 -9.28 -28.42
CA VAL A 49 13.45 -9.88 -27.09
C VAL A 49 14.08 -11.27 -27.21
N SER A 50 15.36 -11.36 -26.89
CA SER A 50 16.10 -12.63 -26.85
C SER A 50 15.82 -13.45 -25.58
N SER A 51 15.56 -12.76 -24.46
CA SER A 51 15.19 -13.34 -23.17
C SER A 51 14.33 -12.38 -22.38
N HIS A 52 13.39 -12.89 -21.58
CA HIS A 52 12.58 -12.04 -20.70
C HIS A 52 13.45 -11.44 -19.59
N PRO A 53 13.45 -10.11 -19.42
CA PRO A 53 14.23 -9.45 -18.40
C PRO A 53 13.64 -9.69 -17.01
N THR A 54 14.48 -9.55 -15.98
CA THR A 54 14.00 -9.40 -14.60
C THR A 54 13.90 -7.93 -14.21
N ASN A 55 14.90 -7.14 -14.60
CA ASN A 55 15.00 -5.71 -14.32
C ASN A 55 14.84 -4.90 -15.59
N VAL A 56 14.08 -3.81 -15.49
CA VAL A 56 13.92 -2.83 -16.56
C VAL A 56 14.32 -1.47 -16.03
N LYS A 57 15.23 -0.80 -16.75
CA LYS A 57 15.59 0.58 -16.46
C LYS A 57 15.10 1.45 -17.61
N ILE A 58 14.37 2.52 -17.28
CA ILE A 58 13.90 3.51 -18.26
C ILE A 58 14.57 4.84 -17.91
N GLU A 59 15.30 5.40 -18.86
CA GLU A 59 15.96 6.69 -18.72
C GLU A 59 15.33 7.67 -19.70
N ASP A 60 14.97 8.86 -19.21
CA ASP A 60 14.65 10.00 -20.06
C ASP A 60 15.58 11.19 -19.73
N ASP A 61 15.26 12.36 -20.25
CA ASP A 61 16.13 13.54 -20.08
C ASP A 61 16.18 14.07 -18.64
N ASN A 62 15.20 13.73 -17.79
CA ASN A 62 15.07 14.30 -16.45
C ASN A 62 15.21 13.29 -15.31
N THR A 63 14.86 12.01 -15.54
CA THR A 63 14.84 11.00 -14.48
C THR A 63 15.25 9.61 -14.98
N THR A 64 15.55 8.74 -14.02
CA THR A 64 15.76 7.32 -14.23
C THR A 64 14.73 6.55 -13.40
N PHE A 65 14.09 5.58 -14.03
CA PHE A 65 13.17 4.65 -13.37
C PHE A 65 13.80 3.28 -13.26
N HIS A 66 13.87 2.77 -12.03
CA HIS A 66 14.36 1.43 -11.73
C HIS A 66 13.17 0.51 -11.43
N LEU A 67 12.89 -0.40 -12.37
CA LEU A 67 11.69 -1.22 -12.36
C LEU A 67 12.03 -2.71 -12.40
N ILE A 68 11.11 -3.53 -11.92
CA ILE A 68 11.14 -4.99 -12.05
C ILE A 68 9.93 -5.46 -12.85
N VAL A 69 10.06 -6.60 -13.50
CA VAL A 69 8.95 -7.23 -14.24
C VAL A 69 8.03 -7.95 -13.26
N ASP A 70 6.81 -7.44 -13.09
CA ASP A 70 5.77 -8.09 -12.28
C ASP A 70 5.05 -9.17 -13.09
N LYS A 71 4.69 -8.85 -14.34
CA LYS A 71 3.93 -9.75 -15.22
C LYS A 71 4.29 -9.55 -16.68
N VAL A 72 4.25 -10.64 -17.45
CA VAL A 72 4.40 -10.62 -18.91
C VAL A 72 3.17 -11.23 -19.55
N GLU A 73 2.61 -10.53 -20.54
CA GLU A 73 1.55 -11.05 -21.40
C GLU A 73 2.01 -11.10 -22.85
N GLU A 74 1.66 -12.20 -23.52
CA GLU A 74 2.03 -12.43 -24.90
C GLU A 74 0.88 -12.07 -25.85
N GLU A 75 1.14 -11.19 -26.81
CA GLU A 75 0.19 -10.80 -27.88
C GLU A 75 0.80 -11.14 -29.25
N LYS A 76 0.01 -11.13 -30.33
CA LYS A 76 0.53 -11.39 -31.68
C LYS A 76 1.58 -10.33 -32.07
N GLY A 77 2.85 -10.73 -32.11
CA GLY A 77 3.98 -9.87 -32.49
C GLY A 77 4.58 -9.04 -31.36
N PHE A 78 3.96 -8.98 -30.18
CA PHE A 78 4.40 -8.16 -29.06
C PHE A 78 4.44 -8.91 -27.72
N PHE A 79 5.29 -8.46 -26.81
CA PHE A 79 5.19 -8.72 -25.37
C PHE A 79 4.71 -7.46 -24.66
N ASN A 80 3.75 -7.62 -23.75
CA ASN A 80 3.32 -6.57 -22.82
C ASN A 80 3.96 -6.88 -21.46
N TYR A 81 4.88 -6.02 -21.03
CA TYR A 81 5.50 -6.06 -19.71
C TYR A 81 4.76 -5.12 -18.77
N TYR A 82 4.32 -5.65 -17.65
CA TYR A 82 3.83 -4.90 -16.51
C TYR A 82 4.99 -4.74 -15.55
N LEU A 83 5.39 -3.51 -15.33
CA LEU A 83 6.59 -3.15 -14.58
C LEU A 83 6.18 -2.38 -13.35
N VAL A 84 6.90 -2.59 -12.25
CA VAL A 84 6.68 -1.91 -10.98
C VAL A 84 8.02 -1.49 -10.40
N ASP A 85 8.05 -0.43 -9.60
CA ASP A 85 9.25 -0.09 -8.84
C ASP A 85 9.54 -1.11 -7.73
N LYS A 86 10.72 -0.96 -7.09
CA LYS A 86 11.17 -1.82 -6.00
C LYS A 86 10.35 -1.71 -4.71
N MET A 87 9.32 -0.86 -4.64
CA MET A 87 8.44 -0.83 -3.48
C MET A 87 7.70 -2.17 -3.31
N VAL A 88 7.50 -2.90 -4.41
CA VAL A 88 6.90 -4.25 -4.39
C VAL A 88 7.74 -5.26 -3.60
N ASP A 89 9.05 -5.04 -3.50
CA ASP A 89 9.98 -5.94 -2.79
C ASP A 89 9.77 -5.92 -1.27
N PHE A 90 8.97 -4.98 -0.76
CA PHE A 90 8.55 -4.93 0.65
C PHE A 90 7.29 -5.78 0.95
N ASN A 91 6.72 -6.50 -0.03
CA ASN A 91 5.53 -7.35 0.15
C ASN A 91 5.83 -8.73 0.78
N PHE A 92 6.77 -8.80 1.72
CA PHE A 92 7.11 -10.02 2.46
C PHE A 92 6.67 -9.93 3.94
N GLY A 93 6.46 -11.08 4.57
CA GLY A 93 6.21 -11.13 6.02
C GLY A 93 7.48 -10.76 6.78
N TYR A 94 7.40 -9.79 7.70
CA TYR A 94 8.57 -9.26 8.38
C TYR A 94 8.64 -9.74 9.83
N ASP A 95 9.70 -10.47 10.16
CA ASP A 95 10.01 -10.87 11.54
C ASP A 95 11.20 -10.06 12.07
N ALA A 96 10.90 -9.15 13.00
CA ALA A 96 11.88 -8.33 13.72
C ALA A 96 12.50 -9.06 14.92
N LYS A 97 11.97 -10.21 15.35
CA LYS A 97 12.46 -10.92 16.54
C LYS A 97 13.97 -11.16 16.52
N PRO A 98 14.57 -11.67 15.43
CA PRO A 98 16.01 -11.94 15.43
C PRO A 98 16.85 -10.69 15.65
N LEU A 99 16.40 -9.54 15.12
CA LEU A 99 17.08 -8.26 15.28
C LEU A 99 16.96 -7.77 16.72
N ILE A 100 15.74 -7.76 17.28
CA ILE A 100 15.47 -7.33 18.65
C ILE A 100 16.24 -8.20 19.65
N ASP A 101 16.19 -9.52 19.51
CA ASP A 101 16.93 -10.45 20.38
C ASP A 101 18.44 -10.18 20.31
N SER A 102 18.99 -9.96 19.10
CA SER A 102 20.42 -9.72 18.92
C SER A 102 20.91 -8.43 19.57
N LYS A 103 20.10 -7.37 19.52
CA LYS A 103 20.38 -6.09 20.18
C LYS A 103 20.33 -6.25 21.69
N LEU A 104 19.32 -6.95 22.20
CA LEU A 104 19.16 -7.25 23.62
C LEU A 104 20.34 -8.07 24.18
N GLU A 105 20.85 -9.05 23.44
CA GLU A 105 22.04 -9.82 23.82
C GLU A 105 23.31 -8.97 23.94
N LEU A 106 23.37 -7.86 23.20
CA LEU A 106 24.46 -6.88 23.25
C LEU A 106 24.23 -5.76 24.28
N GLU A 107 23.16 -5.85 25.08
CA GLU A 107 22.72 -4.79 26.00
C GLU A 107 22.45 -3.45 25.27
N GLU A 108 22.02 -3.51 24.00
CA GLU A 108 21.65 -2.37 23.16
C GLU A 108 20.13 -2.29 22.96
N ASP A 109 19.60 -1.07 22.84
CA ASP A 109 18.22 -0.85 22.41
C ASP A 109 18.09 -1.04 20.89
N CYS A 110 17.02 -1.71 20.45
CA CYS A 110 16.64 -1.74 19.04
C CYS A 110 15.78 -0.51 18.74
N TYR A 111 16.21 0.31 17.79
CA TYR A 111 15.48 1.51 17.37
C TYR A 111 14.69 1.27 16.09
N LEU A 112 13.72 2.14 15.83
CA LEU A 112 12.93 2.12 14.60
C LEU A 112 13.80 2.27 13.33
N SER A 113 14.95 2.94 13.44
CA SER A 113 15.94 3.01 12.37
C SER A 113 16.56 1.65 12.07
N ASP A 114 16.88 0.84 13.10
CA ASP A 114 17.40 -0.52 12.91
C ASP A 114 16.36 -1.39 12.18
N ILE A 115 15.07 -1.24 12.52
CA ILE A 115 13.96 -1.94 11.87
C ILE A 115 13.84 -1.55 10.39
N LEU A 116 13.89 -0.25 10.07
CA LEU A 116 13.84 0.24 8.70
C LEU A 116 15.03 -0.28 7.87
N GLU A 117 16.23 -0.23 8.42
CA GLU A 117 17.45 -0.73 7.78
C GLU A 117 17.40 -2.24 7.53
N ASP A 118 16.92 -3.03 8.50
CA ASP A 118 16.77 -4.48 8.34
C ASP A 118 15.69 -4.86 7.32
N MET A 119 14.58 -4.11 7.25
CA MET A 119 13.58 -4.28 6.18
C MET A 119 14.19 -4.00 4.79
N CYS A 120 14.94 -2.91 4.65
CA CYS A 120 15.65 -2.55 3.41
C CYS A 120 16.66 -3.63 3.00
N LEU A 121 17.45 -4.13 3.95
CA LEU A 121 18.42 -5.21 3.74
C LEU A 121 17.71 -6.48 3.21
N LYS A 122 16.62 -6.89 3.84
CA LYS A 122 15.84 -8.08 3.44
C LYS A 122 15.15 -7.91 2.09
N ALA A 123 14.71 -6.69 1.77
CA ALA A 123 14.17 -6.34 0.46
C ALA A 123 15.25 -6.21 -0.63
N ASN A 124 16.53 -6.17 -0.26
CA ASN A 124 17.64 -5.83 -1.15
C ASN A 124 17.46 -4.45 -1.83
N VAL A 125 16.99 -3.48 -1.06
CA VAL A 125 16.79 -2.09 -1.47
C VAL A 125 17.64 -1.20 -0.57
N GLU A 126 18.46 -0.31 -1.14
CA GLU A 126 19.22 0.66 -0.34
C GLU A 126 18.30 1.71 0.28
N LEU A 127 18.64 2.19 1.48
CA LEU A 127 17.92 3.26 2.17
C LEU A 127 18.59 4.62 1.91
N ASP A 128 17.80 5.61 1.50
CA ASP A 128 18.18 7.02 1.40
C ASP A 128 17.24 7.90 2.24
N TYR A 129 17.21 7.63 3.54
CA TYR A 129 16.48 8.43 4.51
C TYR A 129 17.05 8.27 5.92
N THR A 130 16.90 9.30 6.74
CA THR A 130 17.23 9.27 8.17
C THR A 130 15.99 9.66 8.95
N LEU A 131 15.50 8.76 9.81
CA LEU A 131 14.32 9.00 10.64
C LEU A 131 14.57 10.17 11.60
N THR A 132 13.50 10.93 11.88
CA THR A 132 13.56 12.04 12.84
C THR A 132 13.13 11.62 14.23
N ASN A 133 12.40 10.50 14.33
CA ASN A 133 11.94 9.92 15.58
C ASN A 133 12.89 8.83 16.07
N ASN A 134 13.12 8.79 17.38
CA ASN A 134 14.00 7.80 18.02
C ASN A 134 13.17 6.89 18.95
N ILE A 135 12.39 6.00 18.35
CA ILE A 135 11.49 5.09 19.06
C ILE A 135 12.20 3.76 19.31
N ILE A 136 12.18 3.30 20.56
CA ILE A 136 12.70 1.97 20.93
C ILE A 136 11.63 0.92 20.62
N VAL A 137 12.02 -0.13 19.90
CA VAL A 137 11.17 -1.22 19.48
C VAL A 137 11.57 -2.49 20.24
N SER A 138 10.70 -2.96 21.12
CA SER A 138 10.92 -4.15 21.96
C SER A 138 9.92 -5.27 21.69
N TRP A 139 9.03 -5.09 20.71
CA TRP A 139 7.97 -6.03 20.36
C TRP A 139 7.92 -6.21 18.84
N TYR A 140 7.30 -7.28 18.37
CA TYR A 140 7.16 -7.60 16.96
C TYR A 140 5.86 -8.38 16.69
N ASP A 141 5.36 -8.31 15.46
CA ASP A 141 4.31 -9.19 14.95
C ASP A 141 4.69 -9.66 13.54
N SER A 142 5.12 -10.91 13.43
CA SER A 142 5.58 -11.51 12.18
C SER A 142 4.47 -11.71 11.13
N ARG A 143 3.20 -11.43 11.48
CA ARG A 143 2.07 -11.47 10.55
C ARG A 143 1.95 -10.17 9.76
N ILE A 144 2.54 -9.08 10.24
CA ILE A 144 2.55 -7.80 9.56
C ILE A 144 3.62 -7.84 8.44
N GLN A 145 3.26 -7.33 7.27
CA GLN A 145 4.19 -7.26 6.14
C GLN A 145 5.18 -6.10 6.31
N ALA A 146 6.38 -6.23 5.75
CA ALA A 146 7.37 -5.14 5.78
C ALA A 146 6.80 -3.84 5.20
N ARG A 147 6.00 -3.92 4.13
CA ARG A 147 5.34 -2.75 3.53
C ARG A 147 4.36 -2.05 4.45
N GLU A 148 3.67 -2.78 5.32
CA GLU A 148 2.76 -2.19 6.31
C GLU A 148 3.54 -1.53 7.45
N TYR A 149 4.62 -2.15 7.92
CA TYR A 149 5.55 -1.49 8.85
C TYR A 149 6.16 -0.22 8.25
N LEU A 150 6.52 -0.25 6.96
CA LEU A 150 7.00 0.93 6.24
C LEU A 150 5.93 2.04 6.16
N SER A 151 4.67 1.67 5.94
CA SER A 151 3.53 2.61 6.00
C SER A 151 3.44 3.28 7.37
N PHE A 152 3.51 2.51 8.45
CA PHE A 152 3.52 3.04 9.81
C PHE A 152 4.67 4.01 10.04
N ILE A 153 5.88 3.67 9.60
CA ILE A 153 7.07 4.52 9.74
C ILE A 153 6.92 5.83 8.95
N ALA A 154 6.44 5.75 7.70
CA ALA A 154 6.21 6.94 6.88
C ALA A 154 5.11 7.85 7.44
N GLU A 155 4.11 7.29 8.12
CA GLU A 155 3.09 8.06 8.85
C GLU A 155 3.70 8.88 10.00
N LEU A 156 4.63 8.31 10.77
CA LEU A 156 5.34 9.04 11.84
C LEU A 156 6.17 10.22 11.31
N GLU A 157 6.58 10.14 10.03
CA GLU A 157 7.31 11.19 9.35
C GLU A 157 6.40 12.24 8.69
N GLY A 158 5.08 12.14 8.85
CA GLY A 158 4.13 13.12 8.28
C GLY A 158 4.04 13.03 6.75
N GLY A 159 4.27 11.84 6.19
CA GLY A 159 4.60 11.68 4.78
C GLY A 159 4.21 10.34 4.19
N TYR A 160 4.95 9.95 3.15
CA TYR A 160 4.79 8.72 2.38
C TYR A 160 6.17 8.15 2.04
N ALA A 161 6.24 6.85 1.80
CA ALA A 161 7.46 6.18 1.34
C ALA A 161 7.41 5.98 -0.18
N CYS A 162 8.53 6.19 -0.86
CA CYS A 162 8.66 5.96 -2.30
C CYS A 162 10.05 5.49 -2.69
N ILE A 163 10.18 4.98 -3.91
CA ILE A 163 11.47 4.69 -4.52
C ILE A 163 11.94 5.92 -5.29
N ASP A 164 13.17 6.35 -5.02
CA ASP A 164 13.78 7.52 -5.64
C ASP A 164 14.32 7.23 -7.06
N GLU A 165 14.90 8.26 -7.68
CA GLU A 165 15.51 8.18 -9.02
C GLU A 165 16.72 7.23 -9.08
N LEU A 166 17.31 6.88 -7.93
CA LEU A 166 18.46 5.98 -7.80
C LEU A 166 18.03 4.54 -7.47
N GLY A 167 16.72 4.29 -7.35
CA GLY A 167 16.18 2.99 -6.99
C GLY A 167 16.36 2.63 -5.52
N LYS A 168 16.44 3.64 -4.64
CA LYS A 168 16.55 3.54 -3.18
C LYS A 168 15.22 3.88 -2.52
N LEU A 169 14.99 3.31 -1.34
CA LEU A 169 13.85 3.67 -0.51
C LEU A 169 14.10 5.03 0.14
N THR A 170 13.14 5.95 0.02
CA THR A 170 13.14 7.21 0.76
C THR A 170 11.75 7.52 1.33
N ILE A 171 11.69 8.47 2.27
CA ILE A 171 10.45 8.96 2.86
C ILE A 171 10.36 10.46 2.59
N LYS A 172 9.19 10.92 2.13
CA LYS A 172 8.93 12.33 1.82
C LYS A 172 7.76 12.85 2.63
N GLN A 173 7.90 14.04 3.18
CA GLN A 173 6.81 14.73 3.87
C GLN A 173 5.82 15.29 2.85
N HIS A 174 4.52 15.23 3.15
CA HIS A 174 3.51 15.84 2.27
C HIS A 174 3.60 17.36 2.29
N LYS A 175 3.87 17.94 3.46
CA LYS A 175 4.07 19.38 3.61
C LYS A 175 5.46 19.77 3.11
N GLN A 176 5.56 20.02 1.82
CA GLN A 176 6.78 20.45 1.14
C GLN A 176 6.49 21.61 0.19
N ALA A 177 7.56 22.30 -0.23
CA ALA A 177 7.44 23.34 -1.24
C ALA A 177 6.99 22.74 -2.57
N SER A 178 6.30 23.55 -3.37
CA SER A 178 5.91 23.15 -4.72
C SER A 178 7.15 22.82 -5.55
N LYS A 179 7.18 21.62 -6.12
CA LYS A 179 8.27 21.14 -6.98
C LYS A 179 8.19 21.77 -8.36
N LYS A 180 6.97 22.05 -8.83
CA LYS A 180 6.73 22.67 -10.12
C LYS A 180 5.48 23.53 -10.11
N THR A 181 5.60 24.68 -10.76
CA THR A 181 4.48 25.55 -11.09
C THR A 181 4.08 25.32 -12.54
N ILE A 182 2.79 25.11 -12.79
CA ILE A 182 2.22 24.85 -14.12
C ILE A 182 1.17 25.93 -14.40
N SER A 183 1.27 26.61 -15.54
CA SER A 183 0.26 27.60 -15.93
C SER A 183 -1.01 26.92 -16.42
N ALA A 184 -2.18 27.49 -16.11
CA ALA A 184 -3.46 27.03 -16.66
C ALA A 184 -3.48 27.07 -18.20
N ASP A 185 -2.68 27.95 -18.81
CA ASP A 185 -2.51 28.04 -20.28
C ASP A 185 -1.71 26.86 -20.87
N GLU A 186 -0.94 26.13 -20.06
CA GLU A 186 -0.14 24.98 -20.47
C GLU A 186 -0.93 23.66 -20.48
N VAL A 187 -2.18 23.69 -20.00
CA VAL A 187 -3.02 22.50 -19.85
C VAL A 187 -4.32 22.63 -20.64
N SER A 188 -4.93 21.50 -20.98
CA SER A 188 -6.16 21.53 -21.78
C SER A 188 -7.34 22.14 -21.03
N GLU A 189 -7.46 21.79 -19.75
CA GLU A 189 -8.54 22.17 -18.85
C GLU A 189 -8.06 21.97 -17.42
N LEU A 190 -8.40 22.92 -16.54
CA LEU A 190 -8.12 22.85 -15.11
C LEU A 190 -9.44 22.80 -14.33
N ILE A 191 -9.80 21.62 -13.86
CA ILE A 191 -11.04 21.40 -13.09
C ILE A 191 -10.68 21.46 -11.61
N ILE A 192 -10.97 22.59 -10.97
CA ILE A 192 -10.66 22.83 -9.55
C ILE A 192 -11.80 22.30 -8.69
N GLY A 193 -11.44 21.50 -7.69
CA GLY A 193 -12.31 20.99 -6.65
C GLY A 193 -12.16 21.74 -5.33
N GLU A 194 -12.28 21.02 -4.22
CA GLU A 194 -12.32 21.58 -2.88
C GLU A 194 -10.93 21.90 -2.34
N LYS A 195 -10.79 23.05 -1.68
CA LYS A 195 -9.63 23.35 -0.85
C LYS A 195 -9.69 22.53 0.43
N LYS A 196 -8.61 21.85 0.76
CA LYS A 196 -8.37 21.16 2.02
C LYS A 196 -7.28 21.89 2.80
N LYS A 197 -7.46 21.95 4.12
CA LYS A 197 -6.47 22.46 5.07
C LYS A 197 -6.46 21.59 6.31
N ILE A 198 -5.34 20.94 6.59
CA ILE A 198 -5.20 20.12 7.79
C ILE A 198 -5.05 21.03 9.02
N THR A 199 -6.05 21.00 9.91
CA THR A 199 -6.06 21.78 11.17
C THR A 199 -6.13 20.90 12.41
N ARG A 200 -6.58 19.64 12.29
CA ARG A 200 -6.65 18.67 13.38
C ARG A 200 -6.03 17.34 12.97
N VAL A 201 -5.29 16.70 13.87
CA VAL A 201 -4.83 15.31 13.74
C VAL A 201 -5.39 14.50 14.90
N VAL A 202 -5.93 13.32 14.62
CA VAL A 202 -6.52 12.42 15.61
C VAL A 202 -5.95 11.03 15.45
N TYR A 203 -5.50 10.43 16.55
CA TYR A 203 -5.25 9.00 16.67
C TYR A 203 -6.24 8.43 17.66
N ASP A 204 -6.98 7.41 17.25
CA ASP A 204 -7.92 6.68 18.10
C ASP A 204 -7.83 5.21 17.75
N ASN A 205 -7.35 4.40 18.69
CA ASN A 205 -7.26 2.94 18.53
C ASN A 205 -8.30 2.19 19.38
N GLY A 206 -9.32 2.90 19.88
CA GLY A 206 -10.36 2.37 20.76
C GLY A 206 -9.92 2.13 22.21
N VAL A 207 -8.63 2.23 22.51
CA VAL A 207 -8.08 2.16 23.89
C VAL A 207 -7.61 3.53 24.35
N VAL A 208 -6.84 4.21 23.51
CA VAL A 208 -6.36 5.58 23.72
C VAL A 208 -6.80 6.45 22.56
N LYS A 209 -7.09 7.72 22.90
CA LYS A 209 -7.40 8.77 21.94
C LYS A 209 -6.49 9.96 22.21
N TYR A 210 -5.76 10.38 21.19
CA TYR A 210 -4.91 11.56 21.18
C TYR A 210 -5.35 12.49 20.06
N GLU A 211 -5.46 13.78 20.35
CA GLU A 211 -5.94 14.77 19.37
C GLU A 211 -5.21 16.11 19.53
N PHE A 212 -4.79 16.68 18.40
CA PHE A 212 -4.10 17.96 18.33
C PHE A 212 -4.74 18.87 17.29
N GLY A 213 -4.86 20.17 17.62
CA GLY A 213 -5.41 21.19 16.74
C GLY A 213 -6.91 21.44 16.92
N ASP A 214 -7.55 22.02 15.90
CA ASP A 214 -8.97 22.43 15.95
C ASP A 214 -9.79 21.88 14.78
N ALA A 215 -11.09 21.70 15.05
CA ALA A 215 -12.03 21.16 14.07
C ALA A 215 -12.57 22.20 13.06
N VAL A 216 -11.92 23.37 12.91
CA VAL A 216 -12.37 24.43 11.99
C VAL A 216 -12.11 24.03 10.53
N GLY A 217 -10.96 23.40 10.26
CA GLY A 217 -10.59 22.86 8.95
C GLY A 217 -10.79 21.35 8.85
N ASN A 218 -9.89 20.68 8.14
CA ASN A 218 -9.93 19.23 7.94
C ASN A 218 -9.22 18.51 9.09
N THR A 219 -9.84 17.41 9.53
CA THR A 219 -9.24 16.45 10.45
C THR A 219 -8.58 15.33 9.66
N LEU A 220 -7.33 15.04 9.98
CA LEU A 220 -6.58 13.88 9.52
C LEU A 220 -6.60 12.81 10.61
N TYR A 221 -7.07 11.62 10.27
CA TYR A 221 -7.06 10.48 11.17
C TYR A 221 -5.87 9.59 10.85
N LEU A 222 -5.06 9.32 11.87
CA LEU A 222 -3.92 8.43 11.77
C LEU A 222 -4.39 6.97 11.79
N ASN A 223 -3.57 6.08 11.23
CA ASN A 223 -3.89 4.66 11.19
C ASN A 223 -3.97 4.09 12.61
N GLN A 224 -5.17 3.65 13.00
CA GLN A 224 -5.43 3.05 14.32
C GLN A 224 -4.55 1.83 14.62
N ASN A 225 -4.09 1.12 13.58
CA ASN A 225 -3.22 -0.05 13.70
C ASN A 225 -1.74 0.32 13.77
N ASN A 226 -1.38 1.61 13.66
CA ASN A 226 0.00 2.04 13.78
C ASN A 226 0.48 1.85 15.23
N VAL A 227 1.17 0.74 15.39
CA VAL A 227 1.78 0.23 16.60
C VAL A 227 2.97 1.05 17.12
N PHE A 228 3.51 1.95 16.32
CA PHE A 228 4.60 2.84 16.73
C PHE A 228 4.08 4.15 17.33
N ILE A 229 2.77 4.39 17.31
CA ILE A 229 2.14 5.49 18.05
C ILE A 229 1.95 5.04 19.51
N THR A 230 3.00 5.20 20.30
CA THR A 230 3.07 4.70 21.68
C THR A 230 2.48 5.67 22.71
N ASP A 231 2.48 6.96 22.39
CA ASP A 231 2.09 8.03 23.31
C ASP A 231 1.69 9.31 22.56
N GLU A 232 1.13 10.24 23.32
CA GLU A 232 0.61 11.51 22.82
C GLU A 232 1.68 12.38 22.13
N SER A 233 2.94 12.30 22.55
CA SER A 233 4.01 13.13 21.97
C SER A 233 4.35 12.73 20.54
N VAL A 234 4.17 11.45 20.20
CA VAL A 234 4.31 10.97 18.82
C VAL A 234 3.26 11.62 17.91
N VAL A 235 2.02 11.71 18.39
CA VAL A 235 0.93 12.36 17.64
C VAL A 235 1.16 13.87 17.50
N GLU A 236 1.69 14.51 18.55
CA GLU A 236 2.10 15.93 18.51
C GLU A 236 3.17 16.18 17.43
N ASN A 237 4.17 15.30 17.33
CA ASN A 237 5.23 15.39 16.33
C ASN A 237 4.66 15.26 14.91
N ILE A 238 3.75 14.32 14.67
CA ILE A 238 3.07 14.17 13.37
C ILE A 238 2.25 15.42 13.04
N TYR A 239 1.47 15.92 14.02
CA TYR A 239 0.71 17.16 13.88
C TYR A 239 1.59 18.34 13.47
N ASN A 240 2.72 18.55 14.14
CA ASN A 240 3.64 19.65 13.85
C ASN A 240 4.22 19.58 12.43
N LYS A 241 4.40 18.38 11.87
CA LYS A 241 4.87 18.17 10.49
C LYS A 241 3.81 18.52 9.45
N ILE A 242 2.52 18.29 9.72
CA ILE A 242 1.46 18.38 8.70
C ILE A 242 0.48 19.54 8.89
N VAL A 243 0.44 20.19 10.06
CA VAL A 243 -0.49 21.29 10.36
C VAL A 243 -0.36 22.43 9.33
N ASN A 244 -1.50 22.99 8.94
CA ASN A 244 -1.62 24.04 7.92
C ASN A 244 -1.17 23.61 6.51
N PHE A 245 -1.00 22.32 6.25
CA PHE A 245 -0.85 21.84 4.89
C PHE A 245 -2.15 22.09 4.12
N GLU A 246 -2.04 22.84 3.02
CA GLU A 246 -3.15 23.27 2.17
C GLU A 246 -2.96 22.70 0.76
N PHE A 247 -4.01 22.09 0.23
CA PHE A 247 -4.04 21.54 -1.12
C PHE A 247 -5.46 21.53 -1.67
N TYR A 248 -5.59 21.45 -2.99
CA TYR A 248 -6.86 21.38 -3.70
C TYR A 248 -7.05 19.99 -4.29
N THR A 249 -8.28 19.46 -4.20
CA THR A 249 -8.69 18.42 -5.14
C THR A 249 -8.82 19.04 -6.52
N LEU A 250 -8.31 18.39 -7.56
CA LEU A 250 -8.40 18.87 -8.93
C LEU A 250 -8.15 17.74 -9.94
N THR A 251 -8.62 17.97 -11.16
CA THR A 251 -8.41 17.09 -12.30
C THR A 251 -7.95 17.92 -13.51
N VAL A 252 -6.88 17.46 -14.16
CA VAL A 252 -6.35 18.00 -15.40
C VAL A 252 -6.30 16.85 -16.41
N PRO A 253 -7.25 16.75 -17.35
CA PRO A 253 -7.34 15.59 -18.24
C PRO A 253 -6.17 15.41 -19.22
N ASN A 254 -5.52 16.50 -19.64
CA ASN A 254 -4.41 16.44 -20.57
C ASN A 254 -3.38 17.56 -20.29
N SER A 255 -2.16 17.16 -20.00
CA SER A 255 -1.02 18.01 -19.68
C SER A 255 0.31 17.31 -20.01
N LEU A 256 1.36 18.11 -20.20
CA LEU A 256 2.73 17.61 -20.22
C LEU A 256 3.13 17.22 -18.79
N ILE A 257 3.52 15.96 -18.60
CA ILE A 257 3.98 15.46 -17.32
C ILE A 257 5.50 15.59 -17.26
N ASP A 258 6.00 16.22 -16.22
CA ASP A 258 7.44 16.27 -15.97
C ASP A 258 7.84 14.98 -15.28
N SER A 259 8.71 14.20 -15.91
CA SER A 259 9.13 12.90 -15.37
C SER A 259 9.92 12.99 -14.06
N SER A 260 10.45 14.16 -13.72
CA SER A 260 11.05 14.40 -12.41
C SER A 260 10.01 14.49 -11.29
N ILE A 261 8.74 14.79 -11.58
CA ILE A 261 7.65 14.80 -10.60
C ILE A 261 7.27 13.36 -10.27
N LYS A 262 7.20 13.03 -8.98
CA LYS A 262 6.69 11.75 -8.48
C LYS A 262 5.32 11.94 -7.85
N ALA A 263 4.54 10.87 -7.77
CA ALA A 263 3.31 10.92 -7.00
C ALA A 263 3.60 11.32 -5.54
N GLY A 264 2.74 12.16 -4.97
CA GLY A 264 2.94 12.75 -3.65
C GLY A 264 3.71 14.07 -3.61
N ASP A 265 4.45 14.41 -4.66
CA ASP A 265 5.11 15.72 -4.75
C ASP A 265 4.05 16.83 -4.81
N VAL A 266 4.30 17.98 -4.18
CA VAL A 266 3.40 19.14 -4.29
C VAL A 266 3.67 19.85 -5.61
N ILE A 267 2.61 20.11 -6.38
CA ILE A 267 2.66 20.89 -7.62
C ILE A 267 1.62 22.02 -7.52
N THR A 268 1.88 23.15 -8.17
CA THR A 268 0.98 24.31 -8.12
C THR A 268 0.50 24.68 -9.51
N PHE A 269 -0.82 24.69 -9.70
CA PHE A 269 -1.41 25.28 -10.89
C PHE A 269 -1.68 26.76 -10.67
N VAL A 270 -1.41 27.59 -11.67
CA VAL A 270 -1.61 29.04 -11.61
C VAL A 270 -2.59 29.46 -12.70
N ASP A 271 -3.67 30.13 -12.30
CA ASP A 271 -4.63 30.78 -13.18
C ASP A 271 -4.66 32.28 -12.86
N ASP A 272 -4.14 33.09 -13.78
CA ASP A 272 -3.87 34.52 -13.61
C ASP A 272 -3.06 34.88 -12.34
N THR A 273 -3.78 35.06 -11.22
CA THR A 273 -3.22 35.45 -9.90
C THR A 273 -3.55 34.44 -8.81
N SER A 274 -4.32 33.41 -9.12
CA SER A 274 -4.74 32.37 -8.18
C SER A 274 -3.80 31.18 -8.24
N GLU A 275 -3.43 30.66 -7.07
CA GLU A 275 -2.58 29.47 -6.94
C GLU A 275 -3.38 28.31 -6.37
N TYR A 276 -3.26 27.16 -7.02
CA TYR A 276 -3.93 25.91 -6.66
C TYR A 276 -2.87 24.83 -6.42
N PRO A 277 -2.23 24.80 -5.23
CA PRO A 277 -1.35 23.69 -4.85
C PRO A 277 -2.17 22.41 -4.76
N THR A 278 -1.62 21.31 -5.27
CA THR A 278 -2.21 19.98 -5.20
C THR A 278 -1.11 18.93 -5.02
N ILE A 279 -1.53 17.70 -4.75
CA ILE A 279 -0.63 16.56 -4.63
C ILE A 279 -0.60 15.85 -5.98
N ALA A 280 0.59 15.70 -6.56
CA ALA A 280 0.74 15.04 -7.84
C ALA A 280 0.27 13.58 -7.75
N GLN A 281 -0.64 13.21 -8.64
CA GLN A 281 -1.01 11.85 -9.00
C GLN A 281 -1.35 11.88 -10.47
N TYR A 282 -0.84 10.93 -11.25
CA TYR A 282 -0.94 11.05 -12.69
C TYR A 282 -0.99 9.70 -13.41
N SER A 283 -1.54 9.75 -14.61
CA SER A 283 -1.49 8.67 -15.58
C SER A 283 -1.00 9.25 -16.89
N SER A 284 0.03 8.65 -17.50
CA SER A 284 0.71 9.23 -18.64
C SER A 284 1.16 8.18 -19.66
N SER A 285 1.46 8.65 -20.86
CA SER A 285 2.03 7.85 -21.94
C SER A 285 3.19 8.60 -22.58
N TYR A 286 4.17 7.84 -23.08
CA TYR A 286 5.32 8.41 -23.76
C TYR A 286 5.16 8.32 -25.28
N GLY A 287 5.19 9.48 -25.95
CA GLY A 287 5.11 9.60 -27.42
C GLY A 287 6.09 10.63 -27.98
N GLY A 288 7.31 10.68 -27.45
CA GLY A 288 8.30 11.76 -27.67
C GLY A 288 8.36 12.79 -26.54
N GLY A 289 7.43 12.68 -25.60
CA GLY A 289 7.37 13.35 -24.30
C GLY A 289 6.28 12.68 -23.47
N TRP A 290 6.28 12.89 -22.16
CA TRP A 290 5.24 12.37 -21.28
C TRP A 290 4.01 13.26 -21.35
N VAL A 291 2.89 12.68 -21.77
CA VAL A 291 1.60 13.36 -21.88
C VAL A 291 0.57 12.53 -21.13
N GLY A 292 -0.24 13.19 -20.31
CA GLY A 292 -1.14 12.48 -19.41
C GLY A 292 -2.11 13.38 -18.68
N SER A 293 -2.76 12.81 -17.67
CA SER A 293 -3.64 13.53 -16.75
C SER A 293 -3.01 13.65 -15.37
N TYR A 294 -3.30 14.76 -14.69
CA TYR A 294 -3.22 14.81 -13.23
C TYR A 294 -4.62 14.58 -12.67
N ASP A 295 -4.75 13.67 -11.72
CA ASP A 295 -6.04 13.37 -11.10
C ASP A 295 -5.88 13.17 -9.60
N PHE A 296 -6.18 14.23 -8.85
CA PHE A 296 -6.24 14.22 -7.40
C PHE A 296 -7.67 14.57 -6.98
N ASN A 297 -8.56 13.59 -7.15
CA ASN A 297 -9.95 13.69 -6.75
C ASN A 297 -10.26 12.64 -5.67
N ILE A 298 -10.05 13.01 -4.42
CA ILE A 298 -10.35 12.17 -3.25
C ILE A 298 -11.73 12.52 -2.67
N ASN A 299 -12.39 11.54 -2.06
CA ASN A 299 -13.67 11.73 -1.40
C ASN A 299 -13.59 12.82 -0.33
N THR A 300 -14.60 13.68 -0.32
CA THR A 300 -14.65 14.91 0.46
C THR A 300 -15.62 14.86 1.63
N GLU A 301 -16.40 13.78 1.76
CA GLU A 301 -17.27 13.59 2.92
C GLU A 301 -16.43 13.68 4.20
N LYS A 302 -16.85 14.55 5.12
CA LYS A 302 -16.25 14.64 6.46
C LYS A 302 -16.21 13.21 6.98
N GLN A 303 -15.03 12.73 7.35
CA GLN A 303 -14.91 11.46 8.07
C GLN A 303 -15.79 11.57 9.33
N GLU A 304 -17.02 11.05 9.25
CA GLU A 304 -17.99 11.10 10.34
C GLU A 304 -17.47 10.22 11.47
N GLU A 305 -17.46 10.74 12.70
CA GLU A 305 -16.92 10.12 13.92
C GLU A 305 -17.62 8.81 14.35
N THR A 306 -18.40 8.15 13.46
CA THR A 306 -19.15 6.93 13.75
C THR A 306 -19.09 5.87 12.65
N GLN A 307 -18.31 6.04 11.60
CA GLN A 307 -17.96 4.88 10.78
C GLN A 307 -16.77 4.21 11.43
N ILE A 308 -16.99 3.00 11.96
CA ILE A 308 -15.94 1.99 12.08
C ILE A 308 -15.15 2.11 10.78
N LEU A 309 -13.94 2.65 10.85
CA LEU A 309 -13.04 2.86 9.72
C LEU A 309 -12.90 1.51 9.04
N GLY A 310 -13.73 1.32 8.01
CA GLY A 310 -13.82 0.09 7.28
C GLY A 310 -12.48 -0.07 6.62
N LEU A 311 -11.67 -0.99 7.16
CA LEU A 311 -10.45 -1.52 6.56
C LEU A 311 -9.75 -0.46 5.70
N TYR A 312 -8.89 0.36 6.31
CA TYR A 312 -7.82 1.01 5.54
C TYR A 312 -7.34 0.00 4.51
N ASP A 313 -7.37 0.38 3.22
CA ASP A 313 -7.01 -0.44 2.08
C ASP A 313 -5.79 -1.28 2.46
N SER A 314 -6.06 -2.50 2.93
CA SER A 314 -5.05 -3.37 3.50
C SER A 314 -4.43 -3.98 2.29
N VAL A 315 -3.46 -3.25 1.74
CA VAL A 315 -2.56 -3.69 0.68
C VAL A 315 -3.33 -4.44 -0.41
N LEU A 316 -3.81 -3.73 -1.44
CA LEU A 316 -4.23 -4.37 -2.69
C LEU A 316 -3.00 -4.91 -3.45
N SER A 317 -2.24 -5.81 -2.82
CA SER A 317 -1.52 -6.89 -3.48
C SER A 317 -2.42 -8.11 -3.33
N ILE A 318 -3.26 -8.39 -4.32
CA ILE A 318 -3.84 -9.72 -4.46
C ILE A 318 -2.65 -10.69 -4.56
N ARG A 319 -2.35 -11.45 -3.50
CA ARG A 319 -1.42 -12.57 -3.59
C ARG A 319 -2.08 -13.64 -4.46
N THR A 320 -1.73 -13.65 -5.75
CA THR A 320 -2.00 -14.80 -6.60
C THR A 320 -0.83 -15.77 -6.45
N GLU A 321 -0.98 -16.78 -5.60
CA GLU A 321 -0.13 -17.97 -5.71
C GLU A 321 -0.59 -18.76 -6.93
N ILE A 322 0.10 -18.58 -8.06
CA ILE A 322 -0.12 -19.39 -9.25
C ILE A 322 0.58 -20.74 -9.03
N ASP A 323 -0.18 -21.78 -8.71
CA ASP A 323 0.32 -23.16 -8.85
C ASP A 323 0.37 -23.50 -10.35
N ARG A 324 1.54 -23.24 -10.95
CA ARG A 324 1.83 -23.43 -12.38
C ARG A 324 1.71 -24.90 -12.82
N THR A 325 1.59 -25.85 -11.90
CA THR A 325 1.49 -27.29 -12.20
C THR A 325 0.05 -27.73 -12.47
N ASN A 326 -0.91 -27.10 -11.79
CA ASN A 326 -2.31 -27.53 -11.79
C ASN A 326 -3.28 -26.53 -12.46
N ALA A 327 -2.80 -25.36 -12.90
CA ALA A 327 -3.62 -24.31 -13.51
C ALA A 327 -4.83 -23.88 -12.62
N GLU A 328 -4.66 -23.94 -11.30
CA GLU A 328 -5.64 -23.49 -10.32
C GLU A 328 -5.27 -22.11 -9.77
N LEU A 329 -6.28 -21.23 -9.70
CA LEU A 329 -6.17 -19.88 -9.18
C LEU A 329 -6.66 -19.87 -7.73
N LYS A 330 -5.74 -19.79 -6.76
CA LYS A 330 -6.10 -19.73 -5.33
C LYS A 330 -6.10 -18.28 -4.85
N ILE A 331 -7.30 -17.71 -4.68
CA ILE A 331 -7.49 -16.41 -4.03
C ILE A 331 -7.68 -16.69 -2.53
N THR A 332 -6.68 -16.37 -1.71
CA THR A 332 -6.83 -16.46 -0.25
C THR A 332 -7.27 -15.09 0.27
N ALA A 333 -8.58 -14.86 0.34
CA ALA A 333 -9.13 -13.74 1.11
C ALA A 333 -9.29 -14.22 2.56
N GLU A 334 -8.33 -13.87 3.43
CA GLU A 334 -8.40 -14.26 4.83
C GLU A 334 -9.31 -13.28 5.58
N LYS A 335 -10.59 -13.63 5.70
CA LYS A 335 -11.46 -13.11 6.75
C LYS A 335 -12.13 -14.27 7.46
N ILE A 336 -11.53 -14.69 8.57
CA ILE A 336 -12.21 -15.48 9.61
C ILE A 336 -11.86 -14.81 10.94
N THR A 337 -12.78 -13.98 11.42
CA THR A 337 -12.59 -13.20 12.66
C THR A 337 -12.80 -14.03 13.93
N ASP A 338 -13.41 -15.22 13.87
CA ASP A 338 -13.45 -16.19 14.98
C ASP A 338 -14.07 -17.53 14.51
N LEU A 339 -13.68 -18.66 15.12
CA LEU A 339 -14.28 -19.99 14.87
C LEU A 339 -15.79 -20.03 15.21
N THR A 340 -16.24 -19.10 16.05
CA THR A 340 -17.64 -18.95 16.50
C THR A 340 -18.56 -18.44 15.38
N ASP A 341 -18.02 -17.66 14.43
CA ASP A 341 -18.83 -17.04 13.37
C ASP A 341 -19.16 -18.01 12.24
N PHE A 342 -18.25 -18.94 11.92
CA PHE A 342 -18.53 -20.03 10.97
C PHE A 342 -19.68 -20.93 11.45
N ILE A 343 -19.79 -21.17 12.76
CA ILE A 343 -20.86 -21.98 13.35
C ILE A 343 -22.20 -21.21 13.35
N LYS A 344 -22.20 -19.87 13.42
CA LYS A 344 -23.42 -19.06 13.39
C LYS A 344 -24.03 -18.94 12.00
N GLU A 345 -23.22 -18.81 10.94
CA GLU A 345 -23.74 -18.75 9.56
C GLU A 345 -24.44 -20.05 9.16
N VAL A 346 -23.92 -21.20 9.59
CA VAL A 346 -24.51 -22.53 9.31
C VAL A 346 -25.86 -22.74 10.02
N ASN A 347 -26.19 -21.98 11.07
CA ASN A 347 -27.44 -22.16 11.82
C ASN A 347 -28.67 -21.43 11.22
N ASN A 348 -28.51 -20.56 10.21
CA ASN A 348 -29.61 -19.71 9.71
C ASN A 348 -30.18 -20.11 8.35
N GLN A 349 -29.72 -21.21 7.76
CA GLN A 349 -30.46 -21.92 6.72
C GLN A 349 -30.46 -23.38 7.14
N GLY A 350 -31.65 -24.01 7.19
CA GLY A 350 -31.84 -25.39 7.64
C GLY A 350 -31.27 -26.45 6.69
N ASP A 351 -30.08 -26.20 6.15
CA ASP A 351 -29.40 -27.03 5.19
C ASP A 351 -28.33 -27.89 5.86
N LEU A 352 -28.28 -29.14 5.41
CA LEU A 352 -27.40 -30.19 5.91
C LEU A 352 -25.92 -29.79 5.73
N ILE A 353 -25.12 -29.98 6.79
CA ILE A 353 -23.67 -29.92 6.70
C ILE A 353 -23.20 -31.15 5.93
N GLU A 354 -22.81 -30.97 4.66
CA GLU A 354 -22.21 -32.02 3.85
C GLU A 354 -20.73 -32.14 4.20
N LEU A 355 -20.30 -33.30 4.72
CA LEU A 355 -18.89 -33.59 4.99
C LEU A 355 -18.20 -33.97 3.67
N PRO A 356 -17.25 -33.16 3.16
CA PRO A 356 -16.52 -33.53 1.95
C PRO A 356 -15.71 -34.81 2.21
N ASN A 357 -15.72 -35.73 1.24
CA ASN A 357 -15.09 -37.06 1.28
C ASN A 357 -15.79 -38.15 2.12
N THR A 358 -17.10 -38.04 2.35
CA THR A 358 -17.86 -39.17 2.89
C THR A 358 -17.99 -40.27 1.81
N PRO A 359 -17.56 -41.52 2.05
CA PRO A 359 -17.80 -42.62 1.11
C PRO A 359 -19.31 -42.76 0.85
N LYS A 360 -19.71 -43.02 -0.41
CA LYS A 360 -21.13 -43.25 -0.75
C LYS A 360 -21.70 -44.40 0.09
N SER A 361 -22.36 -44.07 1.19
CA SER A 361 -23.05 -45.02 2.07
C SER A 361 -24.54 -44.97 1.74
N ASN A 362 -25.10 -46.10 1.31
CA ASN A 362 -26.55 -46.27 1.15
C ASN A 362 -27.25 -46.66 2.47
N GLY A 363 -26.57 -46.54 3.61
CA GLY A 363 -27.11 -46.81 4.95
C GLY A 363 -27.23 -45.53 5.78
N ALA A 364 -28.28 -45.46 6.61
CA ALA A 364 -28.44 -44.38 7.59
C ALA A 364 -27.23 -44.34 8.54
N ILE A 365 -26.66 -43.15 8.74
CA ILE A 365 -25.61 -42.92 9.74
C ILE A 365 -26.22 -43.24 11.11
N ARG A 366 -25.70 -44.29 11.78
CA ARG A 366 -26.19 -44.74 13.08
C ARG A 366 -25.43 -44.12 14.26
N GLU A 367 -24.25 -43.57 14.02
CA GLU A 367 -23.38 -43.03 15.06
C GLU A 367 -22.41 -42.00 14.45
N LEU A 368 -22.27 -40.84 15.09
CA LEU A 368 -21.34 -39.77 14.70
C LEU A 368 -20.39 -39.54 15.87
N THR A 369 -19.10 -39.81 15.68
CA THR A 369 -18.07 -39.61 16.72
C THR A 369 -17.20 -38.42 16.35
N ILE A 370 -17.20 -37.37 17.18
CA ILE A 370 -16.40 -36.17 16.97
C ILE A 370 -15.18 -36.23 17.91
N LYS A 371 -13.99 -36.49 17.38
CA LYS A 371 -12.76 -36.47 18.20
C LYS A 371 -12.47 -35.04 18.68
N ASN A 372 -12.10 -34.91 19.95
CA ASN A 372 -11.66 -33.68 20.63
C ASN A 372 -12.76 -32.64 20.93
N PHE A 373 -14.03 -33.06 21.06
CA PHE A 373 -15.06 -32.17 21.58
C PHE A 373 -14.94 -32.06 23.12
N GLN A 374 -14.51 -30.92 23.64
CA GLN A 374 -14.54 -30.68 25.09
C GLN A 374 -15.91 -30.14 25.49
N LEU A 375 -16.64 -30.94 26.28
CA LEU A 375 -17.91 -30.56 26.86
C LEU A 375 -17.70 -29.48 27.95
N MET A 376 -18.49 -28.42 27.88
CA MET A 376 -18.51 -27.37 28.89
C MET A 376 -19.09 -27.90 30.21
N GLU A 377 -18.46 -27.66 31.36
CA GLU A 377 -18.94 -28.16 32.65
C GLU A 377 -20.41 -27.78 32.91
N LEU A 378 -21.24 -28.79 33.22
CA LEU A 378 -22.63 -28.58 33.58
C LEU A 378 -22.75 -28.09 35.02
N TYR A 379 -23.74 -27.24 35.28
CA TYR A 379 -24.12 -26.87 36.65
C TYR A 379 -24.53 -28.11 37.46
N PRO A 380 -24.32 -28.09 38.80
CA PRO A 380 -24.66 -29.21 39.68
C PRO A 380 -26.14 -29.61 39.53
N GLY A 381 -26.39 -30.87 39.15
CA GLY A 381 -27.73 -31.43 38.99
C GLY A 381 -28.21 -31.59 37.55
N MET A 382 -27.40 -31.24 36.55
CA MET A 382 -27.70 -31.51 35.14
C MET A 382 -26.93 -32.74 34.63
N THR A 383 -27.61 -33.56 33.81
CA THR A 383 -27.02 -34.67 33.07
C THR A 383 -27.23 -34.47 31.58
N TYR A 384 -26.21 -34.74 30.77
CA TYR A 384 -26.36 -34.72 29.32
C TYR A 384 -27.38 -35.78 28.85
N PRO A 385 -28.13 -35.53 27.76
CA PRO A 385 -29.08 -36.48 27.22
C PRO A 385 -28.41 -37.80 26.83
N SER A 386 -29.01 -38.93 27.19
CA SER A 386 -28.45 -40.29 27.05
C SER A 386 -28.42 -40.85 25.62
N GLY A 387 -28.34 -39.99 24.60
CA GLY A 387 -28.39 -40.35 23.18
C GLY A 387 -27.09 -40.10 22.40
N PHE A 388 -26.07 -39.51 23.03
CA PHE A 388 -24.79 -39.23 22.40
C PHE A 388 -23.72 -40.17 22.94
N VAL A 389 -23.01 -40.87 22.06
CA VAL A 389 -21.76 -41.57 22.38
C VAL A 389 -20.63 -40.57 22.13
N TYR A 390 -19.89 -40.23 23.19
CA TYR A 390 -18.86 -39.20 23.20
C TYR A 390 -17.56 -39.64 22.52
#